data_AF-A0A2S7NTJ3-F1
#
_entry.id   AF-A0A2S7NTJ3-F1
#
_cell.length_a   1.000
_cell.length_b   1.000
_cell.length_c   1.000
_cell.angle_alpha   90.00
_cell.angle_beta   90.00
_cell.angle_gamma   90.00
#
_symmetry.space_group_name_H-M   'P 1'
#
loop_
_entity.id
_entity.type
_entity.pdbx_description
1 polymer ?
#
loop_
_entity_poly.entity_id
_entity_poly.type
_entity_poly.pdbx_seq_one_letter_code
_entity_poly.pdbx_strand_id
1 'polypeptide(L)'
;MEPFVHFPIQGVIVCAVCKYAVLPSHVDAHLKDKEKHRAVKGDRERIVEAIQAMRGLKTKTAELNHLVFPPVSNPPIPTLHPARSDGLRCQLYDEYGNPCPYIALKTMHD
;
A
#
# COMPACT_ATOMS: atom_id res chain seq x y z
N MET A 1 5.09 -14.67 -8.89
CA MET A 1 5.20 -13.27 -8.47
C MET A 1 5.21 -13.14 -6.95
N GLU A 2 5.53 -14.21 -6.21
CA GLU A 2 5.68 -14.09 -4.75
C GLU A 2 6.76 -13.06 -4.43
N PRO A 3 6.59 -12.24 -3.37
CA PRO A 3 5.52 -12.26 -2.37
C PRO A 3 4.31 -11.36 -2.71
N PHE A 4 4.16 -10.92 -3.97
CA PHE A 4 3.12 -9.96 -4.34
C PHE A 4 1.79 -10.62 -4.70
N VAL A 5 0.71 -9.99 -4.23
CA VAL A 5 -0.68 -10.29 -4.58
C VAL A 5 -1.26 -9.12 -5.37
N HIS A 6 -1.87 -9.41 -6.52
CA HIS A 6 -2.48 -8.40 -7.38
C HIS A 6 -3.92 -8.07 -6.97
N PHE A 7 -4.21 -6.78 -6.85
CA PHE A 7 -5.54 -6.22 -6.60
C PHE A 7 -6.01 -5.47 -7.85
N PRO A 8 -6.70 -6.15 -8.79
CA PRO A 8 -7.01 -5.60 -10.11
C PRO A 8 -7.98 -4.42 -10.06
N ILE A 9 -8.93 -4.41 -9.12
CA ILE A 9 -9.91 -3.31 -8.97
C ILE A 9 -9.19 -2.02 -8.57
N GLN A 10 -8.22 -2.12 -7.67
CA GLN A 10 -7.42 -0.99 -7.20
C GLN A 10 -6.25 -0.68 -8.14
N GLY A 11 -5.87 -1.63 -9.01
CA GLY A 11 -4.71 -1.52 -9.88
C GLY A 11 -3.39 -1.50 -9.11
N VAL A 12 -3.26 -2.30 -8.05
CA VAL A 12 -2.05 -2.31 -7.19
C VAL A 12 -1.58 -3.73 -6.90
N ILE A 13 -0.33 -3.84 -6.49
CA ILE A 13 0.26 -5.07 -5.93
C ILE A 13 0.57 -4.86 -4.46
N VAL A 14 0.26 -5.86 -3.63
CA VAL A 14 0.51 -5.85 -2.18
C VAL A 14 1.52 -6.92 -1.84
N CYS A 15 2.57 -6.56 -1.09
CA CYS A 15 3.51 -7.53 -0.57
C CYS A 15 2.88 -8.29 0.61
N ALA A 16 2.75 -9.60 0.50
CA ALA A 16 2.13 -10.44 1.54
C ALA A 16 2.94 -10.55 2.84
N VAL A 17 4.25 -10.25 2.78
CA VAL A 17 5.16 -10.24 3.94
C VAL A 17 5.12 -8.89 4.65
N CYS A 18 5.29 -7.80 3.90
CA CYS A 18 5.34 -6.44 4.43
C CYS A 18 3.95 -5.82 4.66
N LYS A 19 2.90 -6.43 4.10
CA LYS A 19 1.49 -6.08 4.27
C LYS A 19 1.10 -4.67 3.81
N TYR A 20 1.77 -4.15 2.78
CA TYR A 20 1.46 -2.87 2.13
C TYR A 20 1.62 -2.93 0.61
N ALA A 21 1.01 -1.97 -0.09
CA ALA A 21 1.10 -1.84 -1.54
C ALA A 21 2.45 -1.24 -1.96
N VAL A 22 3.04 -1.77 -3.04
CA VAL A 22 4.32 -1.31 -3.59
C VAL A 22 4.10 -0.85 -5.03
N LEU A 23 4.56 0.36 -5.36
CA LEU A 23 4.54 0.80 -6.76
C LEU A 23 5.50 -0.06 -7.60
N PRO A 24 5.16 -0.38 -8.87
CA PRO A 24 6.02 -1.15 -9.75
C PRO A 24 7.48 -0.65 -9.82
N SER A 25 7.68 0.67 -9.81
CA SER A 25 9.02 1.29 -9.81
C SER A 25 9.85 1.03 -8.56
N HIS A 26 9.21 0.64 -7.45
CA HIS A 26 9.86 0.38 -6.16
C HIS A 26 10.02 -1.11 -5.84
N VAL A 27 9.59 -2.01 -6.74
CA VAL A 27 9.63 -3.47 -6.49
C VAL A 27 11.05 -3.98 -6.29
N ASP A 28 12.01 -3.63 -7.17
CA ASP A 28 13.40 -4.11 -7.00
C ASP A 28 14.00 -3.62 -5.68
N ALA A 29 13.83 -2.32 -5.37
CA ALA A 29 14.31 -1.72 -4.13
C ALA A 29 13.68 -2.39 -2.90
N HIS A 30 12.38 -2.66 -2.93
CA HIS A 30 11.66 -3.35 -1.86
C HIS A 30 12.16 -4.79 -1.65
N LEU A 31 12.35 -5.57 -2.72
CA LEU A 31 12.84 -6.94 -2.64
C LEU A 31 14.32 -7.03 -2.24
N LYS A 32 15.10 -5.97 -2.50
CA LYS A 32 16.51 -5.85 -2.11
C LYS A 32 16.68 -5.56 -0.61
N ASP A 33 15.64 -5.10 0.08
CA ASP A 33 15.66 -4.86 1.53
C ASP A 33 16.14 -6.11 2.28
N LYS A 34 17.25 -5.96 3.02
CA LYS A 34 17.94 -7.08 3.67
C LYS A 34 17.23 -7.59 4.92
N GLU A 35 16.40 -6.76 5.54
CA GLU A 35 15.68 -7.07 6.77
C GLU A 35 14.38 -7.81 6.48
N LYS A 36 13.75 -7.55 5.33
CA LYS A 36 12.44 -8.09 4.99
C LYS A 36 12.45 -9.22 3.96
N HIS A 37 13.25 -9.09 2.90
CA HIS A 37 13.14 -9.98 1.75
C HIS A 37 14.44 -10.66 1.35
N ARG A 38 15.53 -9.89 1.29
CA ARG A 38 16.87 -10.38 0.93
C ARG A 38 16.86 -11.23 -0.36
N ALA A 39 16.00 -10.89 -1.31
CA ALA A 39 15.81 -11.68 -2.53
C ALA A 39 17.06 -11.61 -3.41
N VAL A 40 17.44 -12.74 -4.00
CA VAL A 40 18.58 -12.81 -4.92
C VAL A 40 18.27 -12.12 -6.25
N LYS A 41 19.31 -11.65 -6.95
CA LYS A 41 19.14 -10.78 -8.13
C LYS A 41 18.25 -11.38 -9.22
N GLY A 42 18.46 -12.64 -9.57
CA GLY A 42 17.66 -13.30 -10.62
C GLY A 42 16.17 -13.39 -10.28
N ASP A 43 15.83 -13.65 -9.02
CA ASP A 43 14.42 -13.67 -8.59
C ASP A 43 13.79 -12.29 -8.66
N ARG A 44 14.53 -11.24 -8.25
CA ARG A 44 14.05 -9.85 -8.34
C ARG A 44 13.78 -9.44 -9.77
N GLU A 45 14.73 -9.70 -10.68
CA GLU A 45 14.59 -9.38 -12.11
C GLU A 45 13.36 -10.08 -12.70
N ARG A 46 13.20 -11.37 -12.44
CA ARG A 46 12.03 -12.14 -12.88
C ARG A 46 10.71 -11.58 -12.35
N ILE A 47 10.67 -11.16 -11.09
CA ILE A 47 9.47 -10.59 -10.47
C ILE A 47 9.16 -9.20 -11.06
N VAL A 48 10.18 -8.36 -11.24
CA VAL A 48 10.05 -7.02 -11.82
C VAL A 48 9.53 -7.10 -13.25
N GLU A 49 10.10 -7.97 -14.09
CA GLU A 49 9.64 -8.19 -15.46
C GLU A 49 8.18 -8.65 -15.49
N ALA A 50 7.82 -9.62 -14.64
CA ALA A 50 6.44 -10.10 -14.56
C ALA A 50 5.46 -8.99 -14.16
N ILE A 51 5.83 -8.10 -13.24
CA ILE A 51 5.00 -6.97 -12.80
C ILE A 51 4.92 -5.88 -13.89
N GLN A 52 6.01 -5.59 -14.57
CA GLN A 52 6.04 -4.61 -15.67
C GLN A 52 5.17 -5.04 -16.85
N ALA A 53 5.04 -6.34 -17.09
CA ALA A 53 4.15 -6.88 -18.13
C ALA A 53 2.65 -6.80 -17.77
N MET A 54 2.31 -6.50 -16.51
CA MET A 54 0.91 -6.43 -16.08
C MET A 54 0.23 -5.17 -16.59
N ARG A 55 -0.97 -5.33 -17.14
CA ARG A 55 -1.84 -4.21 -17.50
C ARG A 55 -2.70 -3.79 -16.32
N GLY A 56 -3.03 -2.50 -16.25
CA GLY A 56 -3.95 -1.94 -15.25
C GLY A 56 -3.31 -1.60 -13.91
N LEU A 57 -1.99 -1.76 -13.76
CA LEU A 57 -1.29 -1.29 -12.57
C LEU A 57 -1.10 0.24 -12.61
N LYS A 58 -1.34 0.87 -11.47
CA LYS A 58 -0.89 2.23 -11.18
C LYS A 58 0.63 2.22 -11.04
N THR A 59 1.30 3.07 -11.79
CA THR A 59 2.77 3.14 -11.89
C THR A 59 3.36 4.38 -11.22
N LYS A 60 2.55 5.41 -10.98
CA LYS A 60 2.98 6.70 -10.43
C LYS A 60 2.23 7.04 -9.14
N THR A 61 2.91 7.75 -8.24
CA THR A 61 2.33 8.23 -6.98
C THR A 61 1.07 9.07 -7.20
N ALA A 62 1.04 9.90 -8.24
CA ALA A 62 -0.12 10.74 -8.55
C ALA A 62 -1.40 9.92 -8.85
N GLU A 63 -1.26 8.72 -9.41
CA GLU A 63 -2.40 7.84 -9.73
C GLU A 63 -3.05 7.23 -8.47
N LEU A 64 -2.32 7.25 -7.34
CA LEU A 64 -2.80 6.77 -6.04
C LEU A 64 -3.89 7.67 -5.46
N ASN A 65 -3.94 8.94 -5.86
CA ASN A 65 -5.05 9.84 -5.51
C ASN A 65 -6.40 9.36 -6.07
N HIS A 66 -6.37 8.47 -7.06
CA HIS A 66 -7.56 7.86 -7.68
C HIS A 66 -7.68 6.38 -7.32
N LEU A 67 -7.25 6.00 -6.11
CA LEU A 67 -7.48 4.64 -5.59
C LEU A 67 -8.96 4.47 -5.27
N VAL A 68 -9.52 3.35 -5.76
CA VAL A 68 -10.88 2.93 -5.41
C VAL A 68 -10.81 2.15 -4.11
N PHE A 69 -11.22 2.78 -3.01
CA PHE A 69 -11.31 2.08 -1.73
C PHE A 69 -12.50 1.12 -1.73
N PRO A 70 -12.34 -0.11 -1.18
CA PRO A 70 -13.47 -1.01 -1.02
C PRO A 70 -14.51 -0.39 -0.06
N PRO A 71 -15.81 -0.73 -0.22
CA PRO A 71 -16.84 -0.35 0.74
C PRO A 71 -16.49 -0.78 2.17
N VAL A 72 -16.95 -0.01 3.16
CA VAL A 72 -16.71 -0.29 4.59
C VAL A 72 -17.31 -1.63 5.03
N SER A 73 -18.33 -2.13 4.31
CA SER A 73 -18.96 -3.43 4.56
C SER A 73 -18.14 -4.62 4.07
N ASN A 74 -17.11 -4.40 3.24
CA ASN A 74 -16.27 -5.50 2.76
C ASN A 74 -15.44 -6.08 3.92
N PRO A 75 -15.20 -7.41 3.92
CA PRO A 75 -14.30 -8.00 4.89
C PRO A 75 -12.88 -7.41 4.75
N PRO A 76 -12.11 -7.34 5.86
CA PRO A 76 -10.73 -6.88 5.81
C PRO A 76 -9.89 -7.67 4.81
N ILE A 77 -9.02 -6.97 4.07
CA ILE A 77 -8.09 -7.61 3.13
C ILE A 77 -6.98 -8.33 3.92
N PRO A 78 -6.89 -9.67 3.90
CA PRO A 78 -5.98 -10.41 4.79
C PRO A 78 -4.48 -10.16 4.53
N THR A 79 -4.15 -9.65 3.34
CA THR A 79 -2.77 -9.31 2.96
C THR A 79 -2.34 -7.93 3.43
N LEU A 80 -3.22 -7.13 4.04
CA LEU A 80 -2.88 -5.85 4.64
C LEU A 80 -2.69 -5.98 6.16
N HIS A 81 -2.00 -5.00 6.74
CA HIS A 81 -1.94 -4.90 8.19
C HIS A 81 -3.34 -4.65 8.77
N PRO A 82 -3.59 -5.07 10.02
CA PRO A 82 -4.79 -4.65 10.74
C PRO A 82 -4.95 -3.13 10.71
N ALA A 83 -6.19 -2.68 10.76
CA ALA A 83 -6.48 -1.26 10.90
C ALA A 83 -5.77 -0.71 12.14
N ARG A 84 -5.07 0.41 11.97
CA ARG A 84 -4.44 1.12 13.08
C ARG A 84 -5.50 1.82 13.91
N SER A 85 -5.44 1.64 15.23
CA SER A 85 -6.37 2.24 16.19
C SER A 85 -5.79 3.42 16.96
N ASP A 86 -4.56 3.81 16.65
CA ASP A 86 -3.79 4.87 17.33
C ASP A 86 -3.82 6.23 16.61
N GLY A 87 -4.81 6.42 15.74
CA GLY A 87 -5.02 7.69 15.03
C GLY A 87 -5.56 8.79 15.95
N LEU A 88 -4.95 9.97 15.90
CA LEU A 88 -5.44 11.19 16.55
C LEU A 88 -6.25 12.00 15.54
N ARG A 89 -7.57 12.05 15.73
CA ARG A 89 -8.47 12.85 14.89
C ARG A 89 -8.35 14.33 15.23
N CYS A 90 -8.22 15.16 14.19
CA CYS A 90 -8.33 16.62 14.34
C CYS A 90 -9.68 17.00 14.96
N GLN A 91 -9.66 17.89 15.96
CA GLN A 91 -10.87 18.32 16.68
C GLN A 91 -11.45 19.64 16.14
N LEU A 92 -10.87 20.19 15.07
CA LEU A 92 -11.36 21.42 14.45
C LEU A 92 -12.57 21.15 13.54
N TYR A 93 -13.39 22.18 13.37
CA TYR A 93 -14.55 22.19 12.48
C TYR A 93 -14.35 23.25 11.39
N ASP A 94 -14.95 23.03 10.22
CA ASP A 94 -14.99 24.03 9.16
C ASP A 94 -16.06 25.12 9.44
N GLU A 95 -16.17 26.10 8.55
CA GLU A 95 -17.15 27.19 8.65
C GLU A 95 -18.62 26.74 8.61
N TYR A 96 -18.88 25.51 8.15
CA TYR A 96 -20.20 24.88 8.09
C TYR A 96 -20.46 23.95 9.28
N GLY A 97 -19.53 23.85 10.24
CA GLY A 97 -19.64 22.97 11.39
C GLY A 97 -19.38 21.50 11.08
N ASN A 98 -18.74 21.17 9.96
CA ASN A 98 -18.30 19.79 9.68
C ASN A 98 -16.96 19.51 10.35
N PRO A 99 -16.77 18.32 10.95
CA PRO A 99 -15.50 17.96 11.57
C PRO A 99 -14.40 17.77 10.52
N CYS A 100 -13.20 18.26 10.80
CA CYS A 100 -12.03 18.06 9.96
C CYS A 100 -11.76 16.54 9.77
N PRO A 101 -11.59 16.04 8.52
CA PRO A 101 -11.35 14.63 8.26
C PRO A 101 -9.91 14.19 8.54
N TYR A 102 -9.03 15.12 8.91
CA TYR A 102 -7.61 14.85 9.14
C TYR A 102 -7.41 13.95 10.37
N ILE A 103 -6.64 12.87 10.19
CA ILE A 103 -6.22 11.96 11.26
C ILE A 103 -4.69 11.87 11.20
N ALA A 104 -4.03 12.32 12.26
CA ALA A 104 -2.59 12.13 12.43
C ALA A 104 -2.32 10.76 13.03
N LEU A 105 -1.19 10.17 12.67
CA LEU A 105 -0.67 9.01 13.38
C LEU A 105 -0.07 9.48 14.70
N LYS A 106 -0.35 8.80 15.82
CA LYS A 106 0.42 9.04 17.05
C LYS A 106 1.83 8.50 16.81
N THR A 107 2.78 9.37 16.42
CA THR A 107 4.18 8.96 16.31
C THR A 107 4.67 8.59 17.71
N MET A 108 4.96 7.31 17.94
CA MET A 108 5.78 6.91 19.09
C MET A 108 7.18 7.49 18.82
N HIS A 109 7.53 8.57 19.51
CA HIS A 109 8.93 8.81 19.85
C HIS A 109 9.21 7.82 20.99
N ASP A 110 9.93 6.75 20.67
CA ASP A 110 10.76 6.03 21.63
C ASP A 110 12.16 6.67 21.61
#